data_AF-A0A503K688-F1
#
_entry.id   AF-A0A503K688-F1
#
_cell.length_a   1.000
_cell.length_b   1.000
_cell.length_c   1.000
_cell.angle_alpha   90.00
_cell.angle_beta   90.00
_cell.angle_gamma   90.00
#
_symmetry.space_group_name_H-M   'P 1'
#
loop_
_entity.id
_entity.type
_entity.pdbx_description
1 polymer ?
#
loop_
_entity_poly.entity_id
_entity_poly.type
_entity_poly.pdbx_seq_one_letter_code
_entity_poly.pdbx_strand_id
1 'polypeptide(L)'
;MTTRTTPTVVRFNAAFMLPGFDAPQPPGDYRVDLDEESLEGASRTAWRRVATFIHLPAISAKGSTRQMVPIEPATLEAALVEDRRQP
;
A
#
# COMPACT_ATOMS: atom_id res chain seq x y z
N MET A 1 -23.94 -2.99 1.35
CA MET A 1 -22.47 -3.13 1.53
C MET A 1 -21.79 -2.97 0.18
N THR A 2 -21.15 -1.82 -0.06
CA THR A 2 -20.38 -1.54 -1.26
C THR A 2 -18.90 -1.47 -0.88
N THR A 3 -18.09 -2.37 -1.43
CA THR A 3 -16.63 -2.30 -1.29
C THR A 3 -16.05 -1.62 -2.53
N ARG A 4 -15.11 -0.71 -2.32
CA ARG A 4 -14.37 -0.03 -3.37
C ARG A 4 -12.88 -0.24 -3.14
N THR A 5 -12.22 -0.89 -4.08
CA THR A 5 -10.77 -0.99 -4.11
C THR A 5 -10.21 0.17 -4.91
N THR A 6 -9.43 1.03 -4.26
CA THR A 6 -8.77 2.19 -4.88
C THR A 6 -7.29 1.83 -5.13
N PRO A 7 -6.89 1.55 -6.39
CA PRO A 7 -5.49 1.36 -6.73
C PRO A 7 -4.75 2.69 -6.67
N THR A 8 -3.60 2.70 -5.99
CA THR A 8 -2.67 3.83 -5.91
C THR A 8 -1.26 3.37 -6.24
N VAL A 9 -0.40 4.31 -6.62
CA VAL A 9 1.02 4.05 -6.86
C VAL A 9 1.83 4.88 -5.89
N VAL A 10 2.71 4.21 -5.16
CA VAL A 10 3.56 4.80 -4.13
C VAL A 10 5.00 4.63 -4.56
N ARG A 11 5.76 5.72 -4.58
CA ARG A 11 7.18 5.69 -4.91
C ARG A 11 8.02 5.72 -3.63
N PHE A 12 8.93 4.78 -3.52
CA PHE A 12 9.97 4.74 -2.51
C PHE A 12 11.32 5.07 -3.16
N ASN A 13 12.04 6.04 -2.61
CA ASN A 13 13.37 6.44 -3.06
C ASN A 13 14.47 5.61 -2.42
N ALA A 14 14.21 5.03 -1.25
CA ALA A 14 15.10 4.15 -0.51
C ALA A 14 14.49 2.75 -0.32
N ALA A 15 15.35 1.79 0.06
CA ALA A 15 14.88 0.49 0.47
C ALA A 15 14.10 0.61 1.79
N PHE A 16 12.93 -0.03 1.86
CA PHE A 16 12.05 0.05 3.01
C PHE A 16 11.71 -1.36 3.52
N MET A 17 11.44 -1.47 4.81
CA MET A 17 11.02 -2.72 5.44
C MET A 17 9.60 -2.59 5.95
N LEU A 18 8.75 -3.57 5.62
CA LEU A 18 7.40 -3.66 6.13
C LEU A 18 7.30 -4.85 7.11
N PRO A 19 6.50 -4.74 8.18
CA PRO A 19 6.26 -5.84 9.09
C PRO A 19 5.54 -6.96 8.34
N GLY A 20 6.03 -8.19 8.50
CA GLY A 20 5.59 -9.35 7.72
C GLY A 20 6.44 -9.66 6.50
N PHE A 21 7.49 -8.86 6.23
CA PHE A 21 8.45 -9.14 5.18
C PHE A 21 9.77 -9.62 5.79
N ASP A 22 10.29 -10.76 5.31
CA ASP A 22 11.61 -11.27 5.69
C ASP A 22 12.77 -10.41 5.17
N ALA A 23 12.54 -9.63 4.11
CA ALA A 23 13.57 -8.84 3.46
C ALA A 23 13.10 -7.41 3.12
N PRO A 24 14.00 -6.41 3.21
CA PRO A 24 13.69 -5.05 2.78
C PRO A 24 13.39 -5.04 1.29
N GLN A 25 12.36 -4.29 0.91
CA GLN A 25 11.95 -4.09 -0.47
C GLN A 25 12.82 -3.01 -1.11
N PRO A 26 13.28 -3.21 -2.36
CA PRO A 26 14.13 -2.24 -3.04
C PRO A 26 13.38 -0.92 -3.29
N PRO A 27 14.10 0.20 -3.46
CA PRO A 27 13.47 1.45 -3.90
C PRO A 27 12.81 1.27 -5.28
N GLY A 28 11.68 1.94 -5.49
CA GLY A 28 10.93 1.88 -6.74
C GLY A 28 9.47 2.30 -6.59
N ASP A 29 8.73 2.16 -7.69
CA ASP A 29 7.29 2.44 -7.72
C ASP A 29 6.52 1.16 -7.38
N TYR A 30 5.72 1.20 -6.32
CA TYR A 30 4.91 0.08 -5.85
C TYR A 30 3.44 0.38 -6.09
N ARG A 31 2.71 -0.60 -6.62
CA ARG A 31 1.26 -0.49 -6.70
C ARG A 31 0.69 -0.94 -5.36
N VAL A 32 -0.21 -0.13 -4.81
CA VAL A 32 -0.90 -0.42 -3.56
C VAL A 32 -2.40 -0.35 -3.83
N ASP A 33 -3.15 -1.38 -3.46
CA ASP A 33 -4.61 -1.37 -3.54
C ASP A 33 -5.17 -1.09 -2.13
N LEU A 34 -5.99 -0.05 -2.03
CA LEU A 34 -6.65 0.35 -0.79
C LEU A 34 -8.09 -0.15 -0.84
N ASP A 35 -8.45 -1.09 0.02
CA ASP A 35 -9.84 -1.49 0.15
C ASP A 35 -10.58 -0.54 1.08
N GLU A 36 -11.65 0.03 0.55
CA GLU A 36 -12.55 0.94 1.25
C GLU A 36 -13.94 0.32 1.31
N GLU A 37 -14.57 0.36 2.48
CA GLU A 37 -15.95 -0.08 2.66
C GLU A 37 -16.87 1.13 2.83
N SER A 38 -18.00 1.12 2.11
CA SER A 38 -19.05 2.12 2.28
C SER A 38 -19.74 1.92 3.63
N LEU A 39 -19.59 2.91 4.49
CA LEU A 39 -20.43 3.06 5.67
C LEU A 39 -21.71 3.78 5.21
N GLU A 40 -22.79 3.03 5.09
CA GLU A 40 -24.12 3.59 4.88
C GLU A 40 -24.60 4.19 6.22
N GLY A 41 -24.27 5.46 6.46
CA GLY A 41 -24.85 6.27 7.52
C GLY A 41 -26.06 7.05 7.01
N ALA A 42 -27.04 7.33 7.88
CA ALA A 42 -28.37 7.85 7.58
C ALA A 42 -28.48 9.19 6.79
N SER A 43 -27.38 9.75 6.29
CA SER A 43 -27.39 10.99 5.51
C SER A 43 -26.19 11.19 4.57
N ARG A 44 -25.17 10.30 4.55
CA ARG A 44 -24.01 10.44 3.66
C ARG A 44 -23.24 9.12 3.53
N THR A 45 -22.84 8.75 2.31
CA THR A 45 -21.89 7.66 2.09
C THR A 45 -20.51 8.10 2.57
N ALA A 46 -20.02 7.49 3.66
CA ALA A 46 -18.64 7.61 4.09
C ALA A 46 -17.87 6.37 3.63
N TRP A 47 -16.58 6.52 3.33
CA TRP A 47 -15.70 5.40 2.96
C TRP A 47 -14.69 5.23 4.08
N ARG A 48 -14.64 4.04 4.71
CA ARG A 48 -13.56 3.69 5.63
C ARG A 48 -12.57 2.78 4.93
N ARG A 49 -11.28 3.06 5.07
CA ARG A 49 -10.24 2.11 4.66
C ARG A 49 -10.28 0.91 5.59
N VAL A 50 -10.47 -0.28 5.03
CA VAL A 50 -10.57 -1.55 5.78
C VAL A 50 -9.34 -2.43 5.59
N ALA A 51 -8.64 -2.31 4.46
CA ALA A 51 -7.40 -3.04 4.22
C ALA A 51 -6.51 -2.31 3.21
N THR A 52 -5.21 -2.65 3.19
CA THR A 52 -4.24 -2.13 2.23
C THR A 52 -3.38 -3.29 1.74
N PHE A 53 -3.14 -3.35 0.44
CA PHE A 53 -2.40 -4.42 -0.20
C PHE A 53 -1.31 -3.84 -1.06
N ILE A 54 -0.07 -4.30 -0.90
CA ILE A 54 1.05 -3.90 -1.76
C ILE A 54 1.35 -4.98 -2.78
N HIS A 55 1.57 -4.57 -4.02
CA HIS A 55 2.00 -5.44 -5.12
C HIS A 55 3.51 -5.40 -5.25
N LEU A 56 4.11 -6.58 -5.19
CA LEU A 56 5.52 -6.84 -5.38
C LEU A 56 5.73 -7.67 -6.64
N PRO A 57 6.90 -7.60 -7.28
CA PRO A 57 7.93 -6.60 -7.02
C PRO A 57 7.45 -5.21 -7.49
N ALA A 58 8.28 -4.18 -7.30
CA ALA A 58 8.02 -2.84 -7.81
C ALA A 58 7.62 -2.89 -9.30
N ILE A 59 6.77 -1.96 -9.74
CA ILE A 59 6.34 -1.78 -11.13
C ILE A 59 7.56 -1.67 -12.06
N SER A 60 8.61 -0.98 -11.58
CA SER A 60 9.87 -0.79 -12.31
C SER A 60 10.79 -2.01 -12.28
N ALA A 61 10.53 -2.98 -11.39
CA ALA A 61 11.32 -4.20 -11.30
C ALA A 61 10.85 -5.23 -12.33
N LYS A 62 11.81 -5.79 -13.09
CA LYS A 62 11.56 -6.89 -14.02
C LYS A 62 11.49 -8.21 -13.25
N GLY A 63 10.32 -8.53 -12.71
CA GLY A 63 10.04 -9.83 -12.08
C GLY A 63 8.77 -10.45 -12.62
N SER A 64 8.79 -11.76 -12.85
CA SER A 64 7.66 -12.51 -13.42
C SER A 64 6.55 -12.80 -12.39
N THR A 65 6.87 -12.79 -11.10
CA THR A 65 5.93 -13.16 -10.03
C THR A 65 5.38 -11.91 -9.37
N ARG A 66 4.13 -11.58 -9.66
CA ARG A 66 3.41 -10.50 -8.97
C ARG A 66 2.77 -11.07 -7.71
N GLN A 67 3.23 -10.64 -6.54
CA GLN A 67 2.67 -11.02 -5.25
C GLN A 67 1.91 -9.85 -4.65
N MET A 68 0.72 -10.12 -4.12
CA MET A 68 -0.07 -9.15 -3.39
C MET A 68 0.04 -9.49 -1.90
N VAL A 69 0.57 -8.57 -1.11
CA VAL A 69 0.80 -8.77 0.33
C VAL A 69 -0.09 -7.80 1.10
N PRO A 70 -0.92 -8.27 2.05
CA PRO A 70 -1.67 -7.39 2.93
C PRO A 70 -0.72 -6.67 3.88
N ILE A 71 -0.90 -5.36 4.00
CA ILE A 71 -0.09 -4.50 4.86
C ILE A 71 -0.98 -3.55 5.65
N GLU A 72 -0.51 -3.16 6.82
CA GLU A 72 -1.20 -2.17 7.63
C GLU A 72 -1.05 -0.77 7.01
N PRO A 73 -2.15 0.01 6.85
CA PRO A 73 -2.10 1.36 6.30
C PRO A 73 -1.12 2.26 7.07
N ALA A 74 -1.12 2.16 8.41
CA ALA A 74 -0.24 2.94 9.27
C ALA A 74 1.25 2.63 9.00
N THR A 75 1.57 1.39 8.66
CA THR A 75 2.95 1.01 8.37
C THR A 75 3.39 1.51 6.99
N LEU A 76 2.50 1.49 6.00
CA LEU A 76 2.79 2.11 4.70
C LEU A 76 3.10 3.61 4.86
N GLU A 77 2.31 4.31 5.67
CA GLU A 77 2.53 5.73 5.95
C GLU A 77 3.83 5.97 6.71
N ALA A 78 4.16 5.15 7.71
CA ALA A 78 5.43 5.22 8.43
C ALA A 78 6.62 5.02 7.49
N ALA A 79 6.59 3.97 6.65
CA ALA A 79 7.64 3.71 5.67
C ALA A 79 7.82 4.87 4.69
N LEU A 80 6.74 5.51 4.25
CA LEU A 80 6.80 6.68 3.38
C LEU A 80 7.33 7.93 4.08
N VAL A 81 7.02 8.12 5.36
CA VAL A 81 7.58 9.21 6.17
C VAL A 81 9.09 9.01 6.33
N GLU A 82 9.53 7.79 6.61
CA GLU A 82 10.95 7.46 6.70
C GLU A 82 11.66 7.65 5.36
N ASP A 83 11.08 7.18 4.24
CA ASP A 83 11.61 7.39 2.89
C ASP A 83 11.83 8.87 2.57
N ARG A 84 10.84 9.72 2.88
CA ARG A 84 10.95 11.18 2.70
C ARG A 84 12.00 11.84 3.61
N ARG A 85 12.40 11.18 4.69
CA ARG A 85 13.44 11.65 5.61
C ARG A 85 14.83 11.20 5.16
N GLN A 86 14.94 10.19 4.30
CA GLN A 86 16.23 9.77 3.76
C GLN A 86 16.74 10.82 2.75
N PRO A 87 18.02 11.25 2.86
CA PRO A 87 18.59 12.35 2.07
C PRO A 87 18.86 11.99 0.60
#